data_AF-A0AAE8F8D5-F1
#
_entry.id   AF-A0AAE8F8D5-F1
#
_cell.length_a   1.000
_cell.length_b   1.000
_cell.length_c   1.000
_cell.angle_alpha   90.00
_cell.angle_beta   90.00
_cell.angle_gamma   90.00
#
_symmetry.space_group_name_H-M   'P 1'
#
loop_
_entity.id
_entity.type
_entity.pdbx_description
1 polymer ?
#
loop_
_entity_poly.entity_id
_entity_poly.type
_entity_poly.pdbx_seq_one_letter_code
_entity_poly.pdbx_strand_id
1 'polypeptide(L)'
;RRRLLKGLGMLGGAAAVSGGCPFHAAAAENPDSFSPGTVTPNARQQVQPFYGVHQSGITTPQQASMMLVAFDVLTRDKQELQRLFKLLTQRIAFLTRGGMAPAVTNPQLPPLDSGILGAEIAPDNLTMTVSVGHSLFDSRFGLA
;
A
#
# COMPACT_ATOMS: atom_id res chain seq x y z
N ARG A 1 11.62 37.30 -37.81
CA ARG A 1 13.03 36.98 -38.11
C ARG A 1 13.22 35.48 -37.90
N ARG A 2 13.25 34.74 -39.00
CA ARG A 2 13.35 33.27 -39.05
C ARG A 2 14.85 32.89 -39.07
N ARG A 3 15.17 31.73 -38.48
CA ARG A 3 16.38 30.90 -38.70
C ARG A 3 17.68 31.35 -38.03
N LEU A 4 17.97 30.73 -36.88
CA LEU A 4 19.29 30.37 -36.33
C LEU A 4 18.93 29.42 -35.17
N LEU A 5 19.21 28.12 -35.13
CA LEU A 5 20.29 27.35 -35.71
C LEU A 5 19.78 25.94 -36.08
N LYS A 6 20.03 25.56 -37.33
CA LYS A 6 20.13 24.18 -37.77
C LYS A 6 21.60 23.81 -37.77
N GLY A 7 21.92 22.62 -37.27
CA GLY A 7 23.24 21.99 -37.35
C GLY A 7 24.10 22.23 -36.10
N LEU A 8 24.94 21.32 -35.64
CA LEU A 8 25.34 20.02 -36.17
C LEU A 8 26.14 19.36 -35.05
N GLY A 9 25.91 18.08 -34.80
CA GLY A 9 26.65 17.29 -33.80
C GLY A 9 26.34 15.81 -33.93
N MET A 10 26.30 15.31 -35.18
CA MET A 10 26.44 13.88 -35.46
C MET A 10 27.89 13.50 -35.14
N LEU A 11 28.10 12.58 -34.20
CA LEU A 11 29.16 11.57 -34.20
C LEU A 11 28.97 10.62 -33.00
N GLY A 12 28.52 9.39 -33.28
CA GLY A 12 28.85 8.20 -32.48
C GLY A 12 27.72 7.52 -31.67
N GLY A 13 26.98 6.59 -32.30
CA GLY A 13 26.45 5.41 -31.62
C GLY A 13 24.94 5.35 -31.30
N ALA A 14 24.19 4.64 -32.15
CA ALA A 14 22.89 3.99 -31.90
C ALA A 14 21.78 4.79 -31.18
N ALA A 15 20.97 5.52 -31.96
CA ALA A 15 19.67 6.00 -31.54
C ALA A 15 18.61 4.88 -31.67
N ALA A 16 18.10 4.37 -30.54
CA ALA A 16 16.76 3.81 -30.45
C ALA A 16 15.89 4.84 -29.71
N VAL A 17 15.21 5.69 -30.47
CA VAL A 17 14.22 6.64 -29.93
C VAL A 17 12.87 5.91 -29.89
N SER A 18 12.44 5.51 -28.69
CA SER A 18 11.03 5.35 -28.36
C SER A 18 10.75 6.17 -27.11
N GLY A 19 9.92 7.19 -27.25
CA GLY A 19 9.59 8.15 -26.19
C GLY A 19 8.92 7.50 -24.98
N GLY A 20 9.22 8.06 -23.80
CA GLY A 20 8.61 7.71 -22.52
C GLY A 20 9.64 7.76 -21.39
N CYS A 21 9.53 8.78 -20.54
CA CYS A 21 10.07 8.91 -19.17
C CYS A 21 11.42 8.22 -18.83
N PRO A 22 12.50 8.96 -18.49
CA PRO A 22 13.77 8.39 -18.07
C PRO A 22 13.76 7.83 -16.61
N PHE A 23 12.64 7.27 -16.15
CA PHE A 23 12.52 6.69 -14.80
C PHE A 23 12.76 5.18 -14.74
N HIS A 24 13.11 4.53 -15.85
CA HIS A 24 13.36 3.08 -15.86
C HIS A 24 14.62 2.74 -16.67
N ALA A 25 15.82 2.95 -16.11
CA ALA A 25 17.05 2.20 -16.42
C ALA A 25 18.27 2.66 -15.58
N ALA A 26 18.11 2.80 -14.26
CA ALA A 26 19.25 2.92 -13.34
C ALA A 26 18.98 2.07 -12.09
N ALA A 27 18.75 0.78 -12.29
CA ALA A 27 18.58 -0.18 -11.21
C ALA A 27 19.43 -1.42 -11.50
N ALA A 28 20.76 -1.24 -11.60
CA ALA A 28 21.68 -2.35 -11.75
C ALA A 28 23.14 -1.99 -11.39
N GLU A 29 23.42 -1.33 -10.26
CA GLU A 29 24.84 -1.22 -9.82
C GLU A 29 25.11 -1.42 -8.30
N ASN A 30 24.11 -1.57 -7.43
CA ASN A 30 24.34 -2.12 -6.08
C ASN A 30 23.03 -2.53 -5.38
N PRO A 31 22.71 -3.83 -5.26
CA PRO A 31 21.53 -4.29 -4.51
C PRO A 31 21.60 -3.98 -3.00
N ASP A 32 22.79 -3.62 -2.49
CA ASP A 32 23.06 -3.42 -1.05
C ASP A 32 22.91 -1.96 -0.55
N SER A 33 22.51 -0.98 -1.40
CA SER A 33 22.54 0.45 -0.98
C SER A 33 21.17 1.10 -0.69
N PHE A 34 20.06 0.42 -0.93
CA PHE A 34 18.72 0.99 -0.72
C PHE A 34 17.95 0.25 0.37
N SER A 35 17.75 0.92 1.52
CA SER A 35 16.82 0.49 2.57
C SER A 35 15.50 1.26 2.41
N PRO A 36 14.33 0.60 2.46
CA PRO A 36 14.11 -0.80 2.83
C PRO A 36 14.18 -1.80 1.64
N GLY A 37 14.61 -1.38 0.46
CA GLY A 37 14.58 -2.21 -0.74
C GLY A 37 13.23 -2.15 -1.45
N THR A 38 13.04 -2.96 -2.50
CA THR A 38 11.78 -3.10 -3.25
C THR A 38 11.45 -4.58 -3.48
N VAL A 39 10.18 -4.89 -3.70
CA VAL A 39 9.72 -6.23 -4.10
C VAL A 39 9.27 -6.25 -5.57
N THR A 40 9.45 -7.39 -6.25
CA THR A 40 8.93 -7.56 -7.60
C THR A 40 7.41 -7.77 -7.59
N PRO A 41 6.65 -7.26 -8.59
CA PRO A 41 5.19 -7.35 -8.59
C PRO A 41 4.59 -8.76 -8.79
N ASN A 42 5.42 -9.81 -8.86
CA ASN A 42 4.99 -11.16 -9.25
C ASN A 42 4.72 -12.08 -8.05
N ALA A 43 4.59 -11.52 -6.85
CA ALA A 43 4.51 -12.26 -5.60
C ALA A 43 3.09 -12.26 -4.99
N ARG A 44 2.09 -12.60 -5.82
CA ARG A 44 0.65 -12.52 -5.47
C ARG A 44 0.25 -13.26 -4.19
N GLN A 45 0.96 -14.34 -3.86
CA GLN A 45 0.68 -15.17 -2.67
C GLN A 45 1.64 -14.89 -1.52
N GLN A 46 2.54 -13.91 -1.65
CA GLN A 46 3.46 -13.57 -0.58
C GLN A 46 2.72 -12.81 0.53
N VAL A 47 3.03 -13.18 1.77
CA VAL A 47 2.41 -12.65 2.99
C VAL A 47 3.46 -11.86 3.76
N GLN A 48 3.08 -10.71 4.29
CA GLN A 48 3.87 -9.96 5.26
C GLN A 48 3.30 -10.21 6.67
N PRO A 49 4.15 -10.37 7.70
CA PRO A 49 3.68 -10.67 9.04
C PRO A 49 2.88 -9.48 9.61
N PHE A 50 1.61 -9.70 9.95
CA PHE A 50 0.80 -8.67 10.60
C PHE A 50 1.16 -8.51 12.09
N TYR A 51 1.36 -9.63 12.79
CA TYR A 51 1.72 -9.62 14.20
C TYR A 51 3.23 -9.54 14.39
N GLY A 52 3.65 -8.68 15.31
CA GLY A 52 5.06 -8.49 15.68
C GLY A 52 5.20 -7.35 16.68
N VAL A 53 6.44 -7.08 17.08
CA VAL A 53 6.76 -5.91 17.95
C VAL A 53 6.49 -4.60 17.22
N HIS A 54 6.70 -4.58 15.90
CA HIS A 54 6.45 -3.44 15.02
C HIS A 54 5.43 -3.80 13.95
N GLN A 55 4.65 -2.82 13.51
CA GLN A 55 3.76 -2.98 12.37
C GLN A 55 4.57 -3.16 11.08
N SER A 56 4.11 -4.04 10.20
CA SER A 56 4.60 -4.12 8.83
C SER A 56 4.26 -2.85 8.04
N GLY A 57 4.96 -2.61 6.93
CA GLY A 57 4.83 -1.39 6.13
C GLY A 57 5.72 -0.22 6.61
N ILE A 58 6.59 -0.44 7.60
CA ILE A 58 7.61 0.53 8.06
C ILE A 58 8.98 0.15 7.50
N THR A 59 9.50 -1.02 7.87
CA THR A 59 10.77 -1.56 7.35
C THR A 59 10.55 -2.63 6.28
N THR A 60 9.31 -2.92 5.94
CA THR A 60 8.96 -3.82 4.84
C THR A 60 9.49 -3.21 3.53
N PRO A 61 10.13 -4.01 2.65
CA PRO A 61 10.53 -3.52 1.34
C PRO A 61 9.35 -2.91 0.58
N GLN A 62 9.61 -1.84 -0.16
CA GLN A 62 8.57 -1.06 -0.82
C GLN A 62 7.83 -1.89 -1.88
N GLN A 63 6.51 -1.93 -1.78
CA GLN A 63 5.60 -2.53 -2.76
C GLN A 63 5.35 -1.59 -3.94
N ALA A 64 4.87 -2.16 -5.06
CA ALA A 64 4.61 -1.42 -6.29
C ALA A 64 3.45 -0.41 -6.19
N SER A 65 2.55 -0.58 -5.21
CA SER A 65 1.34 0.23 -5.03
C SER A 65 1.18 0.67 -3.57
N MET A 66 0.68 1.89 -3.35
CA MET A 66 0.41 2.46 -2.03
C MET A 66 -0.89 3.26 -2.03
N MET A 67 -1.62 3.23 -0.92
CA MET A 67 -2.75 4.12 -0.64
C MET A 67 -2.56 4.76 0.74
N LEU A 68 -2.70 6.09 0.80
CA LEU A 68 -2.75 6.85 2.05
C LEU A 68 -4.16 7.40 2.22
N VAL A 69 -4.76 7.16 3.38
CA VAL A 69 -6.12 7.57 3.71
C VAL A 69 -6.19 8.03 5.16
N ALA A 70 -6.88 9.15 5.39
CA ALA A 70 -7.13 9.70 6.72
C ALA A 70 -8.62 9.64 7.03
N PHE A 71 -8.95 9.39 8.29
CA PHE A 71 -10.33 9.27 8.77
C PHE A 71 -10.52 10.09 10.04
N ASP A 72 -11.69 10.71 10.16
CA ASP A 72 -12.18 11.25 11.43
C ASP A 72 -12.88 10.16 12.23
N VAL A 73 -12.50 10.01 13.50
CA VAL A 73 -13.20 9.11 14.42
C VAL A 73 -14.50 9.77 14.87
N LEU A 74 -15.62 9.14 14.50
CA LEU A 74 -16.97 9.66 14.76
C LEU A 74 -17.47 9.43 16.18
N THR A 75 -16.99 8.37 16.85
CA THR A 75 -17.38 8.09 18.23
C THR A 75 -16.79 9.13 19.20
N ARG A 76 -17.49 9.33 20.31
CA ARG A 76 -17.04 10.12 21.46
C ARG A 76 -16.86 9.28 22.72
N ASP A 77 -16.98 7.95 22.60
CA ASP A 77 -16.88 7.02 23.72
C ASP A 77 -15.61 6.17 23.61
N LYS A 78 -14.92 6.00 24.75
CA LYS A 78 -13.67 5.25 24.83
C LYS A 78 -13.86 3.75 24.56
N GLN A 79 -15.00 3.17 24.96
CA GLN A 79 -15.29 1.77 24.72
C GLN A 79 -15.57 1.51 23.24
N GLU A 80 -16.26 2.43 22.57
CA GLU A 80 -16.44 2.40 21.12
C GLU A 80 -15.13 2.59 20.36
N LEU A 81 -14.23 3.46 20.83
CA LEU A 81 -12.88 3.59 20.26
C LEU A 81 -12.09 2.27 20.39
N GLN A 82 -12.17 1.63 21.56
CA GLN A 82 -11.58 0.30 21.75
C GLN A 82 -12.20 -0.73 20.81
N ARG A 83 -13.53 -0.69 20.61
CA ARG A 83 -14.23 -1.57 19.65
C ARG A 83 -13.73 -1.34 18.23
N LEU A 84 -13.53 -0.09 17.83
CA LEU A 84 -12.97 0.28 16.52
C LEU A 84 -11.58 -0.32 16.33
N PHE A 85 -10.67 -0.16 17.29
CA PHE A 85 -9.33 -0.74 17.19
C PHE A 85 -9.35 -2.26 17.12
N LYS A 86 -10.17 -2.94 17.95
CA LYS A 86 -10.34 -4.40 17.85
C LYS A 86 -10.84 -4.83 16.48
N LEU A 87 -11.82 -4.11 15.92
CA LEU A 87 -12.36 -4.38 14.59
C LEU A 87 -11.29 -4.18 13.50
N LEU A 88 -10.56 -3.05 13.52
CA LEU A 88 -9.47 -2.80 12.60
C LEU A 88 -8.40 -3.90 12.66
N THR A 89 -7.97 -4.29 13.86
CA THR A 89 -7.00 -5.38 14.05
C THR A 89 -7.49 -6.67 13.39
N GLN A 90 -8.75 -7.07 13.62
CA GLN A 90 -9.32 -8.29 13.03
C GLN A 90 -9.38 -8.21 11.50
N ARG A 91 -9.83 -7.07 10.95
CA ARG A 91 -9.94 -6.89 9.50
C ARG A 91 -8.58 -6.87 8.81
N ILE A 92 -7.61 -6.15 9.38
CA ILE A 92 -6.25 -6.08 8.81
C ILE A 92 -5.58 -7.46 8.88
N ALA A 93 -5.68 -8.17 10.00
CA ALA A 93 -5.11 -9.50 10.15
C ALA A 93 -5.64 -10.49 9.08
N PHE A 94 -6.93 -10.43 8.78
CA PHE A 94 -7.54 -11.24 7.72
C PHE A 94 -7.05 -10.80 6.32
N LEU A 95 -7.15 -9.51 5.99
CA LEU A 95 -6.82 -9.02 4.65
C LEU A 95 -5.35 -9.21 4.30
N THR A 96 -4.43 -8.95 5.23
CA THR A 96 -2.98 -9.09 5.01
C THR A 96 -2.53 -10.55 4.90
N ARG A 97 -3.28 -11.49 5.47
CA ARG A 97 -3.05 -12.93 5.33
C ARG A 97 -3.72 -13.51 4.08
N GLY A 98 -4.82 -12.90 3.63
CA GLY A 98 -5.68 -13.45 2.60
C GLY A 98 -6.56 -14.61 3.11
N GLY A 99 -7.32 -15.21 2.21
CA GLY A 99 -8.20 -16.35 2.48
C GLY A 99 -9.51 -16.28 1.69
N MET A 100 -10.45 -17.17 2.02
CA MET A 100 -11.76 -17.18 1.37
C MET A 100 -12.54 -15.91 1.72
N ALA A 101 -13.11 -15.26 0.70
CA ALA A 101 -14.05 -14.17 0.90
C ALA A 101 -15.24 -14.66 1.74
N PRO A 102 -15.74 -13.85 2.71
CA PRO A 102 -16.88 -14.24 3.51
C PRO A 102 -18.10 -14.63 2.66
N ALA A 103 -18.67 -15.80 2.94
CA ALA A 103 -19.79 -16.32 2.17
C ALA A 103 -21.05 -15.45 2.30
N VAL A 104 -21.79 -15.31 1.19
CA VAL A 104 -23.11 -14.68 1.19
C VAL A 104 -24.11 -15.68 1.76
N THR A 105 -24.60 -15.42 2.97
CA THR A 105 -25.58 -16.28 3.66
C THR A 105 -27.03 -15.86 3.39
N ASN A 106 -27.26 -14.59 3.06
CA ASN A 106 -28.56 -14.05 2.71
C ASN A 106 -28.46 -13.21 1.42
N PRO A 107 -29.05 -13.66 0.30
CA PRO A 107 -28.96 -12.95 -0.98
C PRO A 107 -29.73 -11.62 -1.01
N GLN A 108 -30.56 -11.32 -0.02
CA GLN A 108 -31.26 -10.04 0.11
C GLN A 108 -30.43 -8.96 0.82
N LEU A 109 -29.28 -9.32 1.41
CA LEU A 109 -28.35 -8.39 2.03
C LEU A 109 -27.21 -8.05 1.07
N PRO A 110 -26.56 -6.89 1.22
CA PRO A 110 -25.32 -6.61 0.51
C PRO A 110 -24.27 -7.70 0.78
N PRO A 111 -23.46 -8.06 -0.23
CA PRO A 111 -22.32 -8.94 -0.02
C PRO A 111 -21.38 -8.40 1.06
N LEU A 112 -20.77 -9.30 1.83
CA LEU A 112 -19.82 -8.95 2.89
C LEU A 112 -18.43 -8.59 2.36
N ASP A 113 -18.16 -8.91 1.10
CA ASP A 113 -16.95 -8.56 0.35
C ASP A 113 -17.34 -7.82 -0.94
N SER A 114 -16.44 -7.01 -1.50
CA SER A 114 -16.70 -6.28 -2.74
C SER A 114 -16.72 -7.17 -3.99
N GLY A 115 -16.11 -8.35 -3.92
CA GLY A 115 -15.98 -9.30 -5.03
C GLY A 115 -14.88 -8.97 -6.04
N ILE A 116 -14.14 -7.85 -5.85
CA ILE A 116 -13.15 -7.36 -6.83
C ILE A 116 -11.99 -8.34 -7.02
N LEU A 117 -11.61 -9.07 -5.97
CA LEU A 117 -10.52 -10.05 -6.01
C LEU A 117 -10.99 -11.48 -6.30
N GLY A 118 -12.30 -11.70 -6.46
CA GLY A 118 -12.90 -13.03 -6.60
C GLY A 118 -13.20 -13.70 -5.25
N ALA A 119 -13.43 -15.02 -5.29
CA ALA A 119 -13.81 -15.80 -4.11
C ALA A 119 -12.66 -16.01 -3.10
N GLU A 120 -11.41 -15.88 -3.56
CA GLU A 120 -10.21 -15.98 -2.73
C GLU A 120 -9.46 -14.66 -2.75
N ILE A 121 -9.31 -14.07 -1.57
CA ILE A 121 -8.56 -12.84 -1.34
C ILE A 121 -7.09 -13.23 -1.24
N ALA A 122 -6.31 -12.93 -2.28
CA ALA A 122 -4.87 -13.11 -2.24
C ALA A 122 -4.22 -12.06 -1.32
N PRO A 123 -3.18 -12.42 -0.54
CA PRO A 123 -2.49 -11.49 0.36
C PRO A 123 -1.69 -10.41 -0.37
N ASP A 124 -1.09 -10.74 -1.53
CA ASP A 124 -0.43 -9.80 -2.44
C ASP A 124 0.58 -8.82 -1.78
N ASN A 125 1.38 -9.32 -0.81
CA ASN A 125 2.30 -8.51 0.00
C ASN A 125 1.63 -7.34 0.74
N LEU A 126 0.31 -7.39 0.94
CA LEU A 126 -0.45 -6.33 1.59
C LEU A 126 0.08 -6.08 3.00
N THR A 127 0.39 -4.82 3.27
CA THR A 127 0.63 -4.28 4.60
C THR A 127 -0.33 -3.14 4.85
N MET A 128 -0.90 -3.06 6.05
CA MET A 128 -1.68 -1.90 6.48
C MET A 128 -1.12 -1.39 7.79
N THR A 129 -0.63 -0.15 7.77
CA THR A 129 -0.04 0.52 8.93
C THR A 129 -1.04 1.52 9.50
N VAL A 130 -1.36 1.40 10.78
CA VAL A 130 -2.27 2.34 11.46
C VAL A 130 -1.45 3.32 12.30
N SER A 131 -1.73 4.60 12.13
CA SER A 131 -1.20 5.71 12.92
C SER A 131 -2.34 6.59 13.45
N VAL A 132 -2.09 7.32 14.52
CA VAL A 132 -3.08 8.21 15.16
C VAL A 132 -2.56 9.64 15.18
N GLY A 133 -3.43 10.59 14.82
CA GLY A 133 -3.11 12.02 14.83
C GLY A 133 -3.37 12.68 16.18
N HIS A 134 -2.86 13.90 16.36
CA HIS A 134 -3.00 14.67 17.59
C HIS A 134 -4.47 14.88 18.01
N SER A 135 -5.39 15.05 17.05
CA SER A 135 -6.82 15.23 17.33
C SER A 135 -7.49 14.05 18.05
N LEU A 136 -6.88 12.86 18.05
CA LEU A 136 -7.38 11.72 18.83
C LEU A 136 -7.14 11.89 20.34
N PHE A 137 -6.24 12.78 20.74
CA PHE A 137 -5.86 13.02 22.14
C PHE A 137 -6.56 14.25 22.74
N ASP A 138 -7.71 14.63 22.21
CA ASP A 138 -8.57 15.60 22.87
C ASP A 138 -9.31 14.98 24.08
N SER A 139 -10.25 15.73 24.65
CA SER A 139 -10.98 15.32 25.86
C SER A 139 -11.96 14.15 25.65
N ARG A 140 -12.24 13.72 24.41
CA ARG A 140 -13.25 12.68 24.14
C ARG A 140 -12.92 11.34 24.79
N PHE A 141 -11.65 10.95 24.81
CA PHE A 141 -11.25 9.58 25.16
C PHE A 141 -10.40 9.47 26.43
N GLY A 142 -10.00 10.60 27.03
CA GLY A 142 -9.15 10.64 28.21
C GLY A 142 -7.80 9.93 27.99
N LEU A 143 -7.10 10.32 26.92
CA LEU A 143 -5.81 9.75 26.50
C LEU A 143 -4.66 10.78 26.51
N ALA A 144 -4.96 12.04 26.81
CA ALA A 144 -3.98 13.13 26.90
C ALA A 144 -3.08 13.02 28.13
#